data_AF-A0A0P9ZDJ4-F1
#
_entry.id   AF-A0A0P9ZDJ4-F1
#
_cell.length_a   1.000
_cell.length_b   1.000
_cell.length_c   1.000
_cell.angle_alpha   90.00
_cell.angle_beta   90.00
_cell.angle_gamma   90.00
#
_symmetry.space_group_name_H-M   'P 1'
#
loop_
_entity.id
_entity.type
_entity.pdbx_description
1 polymer ?
#
loop_
_entity_poly.entity_id
_entity_poly.type
_entity_poly.pdbx_seq_one_letter_code
_entity_poly.pdbx_strand_id
1 'polypeptide(L)'
;MPVYLAAEHELNVGQALVIEAPAQEGTFVMVFEDDGDTGYCYALDTGSQDNPIQDALHIYNVADVTDGAKPSNIKIGWSLDHGKAVLLINDYPHAIVDFQAKQGYCRTGFPPPADNGWSVAGHEWDDAALQLFA
;
A
#
# COMPACT_ATOMS: atom_id res chain seq x y z
N MET A 1 4.05 17.09 -5.90
CA MET A 1 2.71 17.15 -5.32
C MET A 1 2.84 16.93 -3.84
N PRO A 2 2.44 17.87 -2.99
CA PRO A 2 2.50 17.68 -1.55
C PRO A 2 1.72 16.44 -1.09
N VAL A 3 2.24 15.77 -0.06
CA VAL A 3 1.67 14.57 0.56
C VAL A 3 1.36 14.89 2.02
N TYR A 4 0.23 14.43 2.52
CA TYR A 4 -0.06 14.44 3.96
C TYR A 4 0.12 13.04 4.55
N LEU A 5 0.59 12.99 5.79
CA LEU A 5 0.72 11.75 6.56
C LEU A 5 -0.67 11.34 7.09
N ALA A 6 -1.14 10.16 6.72
CA ALA A 6 -2.42 9.63 7.17
C ALA A 6 -2.28 8.65 8.34
N ALA A 7 -1.20 7.87 8.36
CA ALA A 7 -0.90 6.95 9.45
C ALA A 7 0.61 6.80 9.64
N GLU A 8 1.04 6.60 10.89
CA GLU A 8 2.41 6.27 11.27
C GLU A 8 2.39 5.33 12.47
N HIS A 9 3.09 4.19 12.35
CA HIS A 9 3.15 3.17 13.39
C HIS A 9 4.55 2.56 13.47
N GLU A 10 4.86 1.96 14.62
CA GLU A 10 5.96 1.01 14.72
C GLU A 10 5.51 -0.34 14.13
N LEU A 11 6.34 -0.93 13.27
CA LEU A 11 6.15 -2.23 12.67
C LEU A 11 7.18 -3.20 13.26
N ASN A 12 6.67 -4.24 13.92
CA ASN A 12 7.47 -5.39 14.32
C ASN A 12 7.09 -6.56 13.40
N VAL A 13 7.94 -6.87 12.43
CA VAL A 13 7.63 -7.83 11.35
C VAL A 13 7.29 -9.21 11.92
N GLY A 14 6.19 -9.80 11.46
CA GLY A 14 5.65 -11.07 11.94
C GLY A 14 4.83 -10.96 13.23
N GLN A 15 4.56 -9.75 13.71
CA GLN A 15 3.55 -9.50 14.73
C GLN A 15 2.31 -8.91 14.06
N ALA A 16 1.16 -9.55 14.29
CA ALA A 16 -0.09 -9.15 13.68
C ALA A 16 -0.39 -7.66 13.90
N LEU A 17 -0.54 -6.92 12.80
CA LEU A 17 -0.77 -5.48 12.80
C LEU A 17 -1.61 -5.10 11.59
N VAL A 18 -2.68 -4.35 11.82
CA VAL A 18 -3.50 -3.75 10.77
C VAL A 18 -3.47 -2.24 10.93
N ILE A 19 -3.18 -1.53 9.84
CA ILE A 19 -3.18 -0.08 9.77
C ILE A 19 -4.14 0.34 8.66
N GLU A 20 -5.24 0.97 9.04
CA GLU A 20 -6.16 1.60 8.10
C GLU A 20 -5.82 3.08 7.95
N ALA A 21 -5.58 3.52 6.72
CA ALA A 21 -5.28 4.91 6.40
C ALA A 21 -6.28 5.44 5.36
N PRO A 22 -7.47 5.89 5.79
CA PRO A 22 -8.44 6.50 4.89
C PRO A 22 -7.88 7.80 4.31
N ALA A 23 -8.26 8.09 3.07
CA ALA A 23 -8.10 9.44 2.56
C ALA A 23 -8.96 10.43 3.37
N GLN A 24 -8.54 11.69 3.49
CA GLN A 24 -9.30 12.69 4.25
C GLN A 24 -10.66 13.01 3.60
N GLU A 25 -10.77 12.79 2.28
CA GLU A 25 -12.02 12.92 1.53
C GLU A 25 -12.23 11.71 0.61
N GLY A 26 -13.50 11.40 0.31
CA GLY A 26 -13.89 10.30 -0.55
C GLY A 26 -14.06 8.97 0.20
N THR A 27 -13.95 7.87 -0.54
CA THR A 27 -14.22 6.51 -0.05
C THR A 27 -12.98 5.61 -0.04
N PHE A 28 -11.85 6.12 -0.52
CA PHE A 28 -10.63 5.33 -0.66
C PHE A 28 -9.90 5.15 0.67
N VAL A 29 -9.39 3.94 0.86
CA VAL A 29 -8.60 3.56 2.03
C VAL A 29 -7.41 2.74 1.56
N MET A 30 -6.23 3.05 2.07
CA MET A 30 -5.07 2.17 1.96
C MET A 30 -4.94 1.44 3.29
N VAL A 31 -4.87 0.11 3.23
CA VAL A 31 -4.71 -0.73 4.42
C VAL A 31 -3.38 -1.45 4.31
N PHE A 32 -2.58 -1.40 5.37
CA PHE A 32 -1.44 -2.31 5.53
C PHE A 32 -1.78 -3.38 6.57
N GLU A 33 -1.42 -4.62 6.29
CA GLU A 33 -1.57 -5.76 7.19
C GLU A 33 -0.28 -6.57 7.22
N ASP A 34 0.24 -6.81 8.42
CA ASP A 34 1.12 -7.94 8.71
C ASP A 34 0.26 -8.99 9.41
N ASP A 35 0.11 -10.18 8.81
CA ASP A 35 -0.74 -11.25 9.34
C ASP A 35 0.04 -12.26 10.21
N GLY A 36 1.33 -12.01 10.45
CA GLY A 36 2.26 -12.89 11.14
C GLY A 36 3.16 -13.72 10.21
N ASP A 37 2.75 -13.90 8.95
CA ASP A 37 3.49 -14.68 7.94
C ASP A 37 3.88 -13.84 6.72
N THR A 38 3.04 -12.88 6.33
CA THR A 38 3.20 -11.98 5.19
C THR A 38 2.74 -10.56 5.49
N GLY A 39 3.36 -9.60 4.81
CA GLY A 39 2.95 -8.21 4.78
C GLY A 39 2.25 -7.89 3.47
N TYR A 40 1.02 -7.41 3.52
CA TYR A 40 0.24 -6.95 2.37
C TYR A 40 -0.21 -5.50 2.53
N CYS A 41 -0.38 -4.83 1.39
CA CYS A 41 -1.04 -3.55 1.28
C CYS A 41 -2.27 -3.71 0.39
N TYR A 42 -3.41 -3.20 0.82
CA TYR A 42 -4.66 -3.29 0.08
C TYR A 42 -5.17 -1.90 -0.31
N ALA A 43 -5.67 -1.80 -1.53
CA ALA A 43 -6.42 -0.65 -2.00
C ALA A 43 -7.91 -0.93 -1.81
N LEU A 44 -8.58 -0.13 -1.00
CA LEU A 44 -10.01 -0.28 -0.72
C LEU A 44 -10.80 0.91 -1.28
N ASP A 45 -12.01 0.63 -1.75
CA ASP A 45 -13.06 1.61 -2.03
C ASP A 45 -14.32 1.23 -1.23
N THR A 46 -14.56 1.96 -0.15
CA THR A 46 -15.70 1.73 0.76
C THR A 46 -17.05 2.13 0.15
N GLY A 47 -17.05 2.80 -1.00
CA GLY A 47 -18.26 3.09 -1.78
C GLY A 47 -18.67 1.96 -2.72
N SER A 48 -17.82 0.95 -2.92
CA SER A 48 -18.14 -0.24 -3.72
C SER A 48 -19.23 -1.06 -3.04
N GLN A 49 -20.25 -1.48 -3.80
CA GLN A 49 -21.40 -2.22 -3.25
C GLN A 49 -21.10 -3.69 -2.91
N ASP A 50 -20.07 -4.26 -3.53
CA ASP A 50 -19.72 -5.67 -3.40
C ASP A 50 -18.49 -5.84 -2.48
N ASN A 51 -17.32 -6.05 -3.08
CA ASN A 51 -16.06 -6.18 -2.36
C ASN A 51 -15.41 -4.79 -2.25
N PRO A 52 -15.12 -4.29 -1.04
CA PRO A 52 -14.38 -3.04 -0.87
C PRO A 52 -12.92 -3.19 -1.28
N ILE A 53 -12.32 -4.38 -1.21
CA ILE A 53 -10.93 -4.61 -1.64
C ILE A 53 -10.87 -4.59 -3.16
N GLN A 54 -10.24 -3.55 -3.70
CA GLN A 54 -10.07 -3.34 -5.13
C GLN A 54 -8.73 -3.88 -5.65
N ASP A 55 -7.69 -3.84 -4.82
CA ASP A 55 -6.38 -4.37 -5.17
C ASP A 55 -5.62 -4.86 -3.93
N ALA A 56 -4.65 -5.73 -4.15
CA ALA A 56 -3.77 -6.29 -3.13
C ALA A 56 -2.33 -6.28 -3.63
N LEU A 57 -1.40 -5.84 -2.79
CA LEU A 57 0.00 -5.66 -3.11
C LEU A 57 0.85 -6.36 -2.05
N HIS A 58 1.61 -7.37 -2.44
CA HIS A 58 2.50 -8.07 -1.54
C HIS A 58 3.76 -7.24 -1.24
N ILE A 59 4.08 -7.09 0.04
CA ILE A 59 5.19 -6.27 0.51
C ILE A 59 6.38 -7.14 0.90
N TYR A 60 6.16 -8.18 1.70
CA TYR A 60 7.20 -9.14 2.11
C TYR A 60 6.59 -10.45 2.62
N ASN A 61 7.36 -11.53 2.56
CA ASN A 61 7.16 -12.67 3.45
C ASN A 61 8.01 -12.44 4.71
N VAL A 62 7.46 -12.70 5.90
CA VAL A 62 8.18 -12.53 7.18
C VAL A 62 9.47 -13.36 7.19
N ALA A 63 9.43 -14.57 6.63
CA ALA A 63 10.59 -15.46 6.52
C ALA A 63 11.75 -14.90 5.67
N ASP A 64 11.47 -13.94 4.78
CA ASP A 64 12.47 -13.34 3.87
C ASP A 64 13.04 -12.02 4.42
N VAL A 65 12.52 -11.52 5.55
CA VAL A 65 13.00 -10.26 6.16
C VAL A 65 14.20 -10.54 7.08
N THR A 66 15.40 -10.17 6.60
CA THR A 66 16.68 -10.51 7.27
C THR A 66 16.80 -9.94 8.69
N ASP A 67 16.27 -8.75 8.94
CA ASP A 67 16.35 -8.08 10.24
C ASP A 67 14.98 -7.81 10.87
N GLY A 68 14.00 -8.69 10.61
CA GLY A 68 12.61 -8.54 11.10
C GLY A 68 12.44 -8.41 12.62
N ALA A 69 13.45 -8.80 13.41
CA ALA A 69 13.46 -8.58 14.86
C ALA A 69 13.73 -7.12 15.27
N LYS A 70 14.16 -6.25 14.35
CA LYS A 70 14.33 -4.82 14.61
C LYS A 70 13.02 -4.10 14.28
N PRO A 71 12.53 -3.23 15.19
CA PRO A 71 11.37 -2.40 14.89
C PRO A 71 11.66 -1.51 13.68
N SER A 72 10.69 -1.42 12.78
CA SER A 72 10.67 -0.50 11.66
C SER A 72 9.61 0.57 11.89
N ASN A 73 9.71 1.67 11.17
CA ASN A 73 8.68 2.71 11.15
C ASN A 73 7.91 2.59 9.83
N ILE A 74 6.60 2.44 9.90
CA ILE A 74 5.72 2.40 8.74
C ILE A 74 4.91 3.67 8.66
N LYS A 75 4.81 4.25 7.46
CA LYS A 75 4.02 5.46 7.19
C LYS A 75 3.16 5.24 5.96
N ILE A 76 1.92 5.72 6.02
CA ILE A 76 1.05 5.83 4.85
C ILE A 76 0.81 7.30 4.58
N GLY A 77 1.19 7.73 3.38
CA GLY A 77 0.98 9.09 2.90
C GLY A 77 -0.04 9.11 1.76
N TRP A 78 -0.77 10.22 1.65
CA TRP A 78 -1.71 10.47 0.56
C TRP A 78 -1.37 11.77 -0.16
N SER A 79 -1.56 11.79 -1.46
CA SER A 79 -1.56 13.02 -2.24
C SER A 79 -2.69 13.95 -1.77
N LEU A 80 -2.49 15.27 -1.87
CA LEU A 80 -3.52 16.25 -1.48
C LEU A 80 -4.82 16.16 -2.30
N ASP A 81 -4.79 15.52 -3.47
CA ASP A 81 -5.99 15.27 -4.29
C ASP A 81 -6.74 13.99 -3.87
N HIS A 82 -6.28 13.31 -2.82
CA HIS A 82 -6.85 12.06 -2.27
C HIS A 82 -6.90 10.91 -3.28
N GLY A 83 -6.20 11.02 -4.41
CA GLY A 83 -6.23 10.03 -5.49
C GLY A 83 -5.11 9.02 -5.44
N LYS A 84 -4.05 9.25 -4.65
CA LYS A 84 -2.85 8.42 -4.64
C LYS A 84 -2.33 8.23 -3.23
N ALA A 85 -1.92 7.02 -2.92
CA ALA A 85 -1.36 6.67 -1.63
C ALA A 85 0.00 5.99 -1.80
N VAL A 86 0.87 6.16 -0.81
CA VAL A 86 2.20 5.56 -0.75
C VAL A 86 2.42 4.93 0.62
N LEU A 87 2.91 3.69 0.62
CA LEU A 87 3.39 2.99 1.79
C LEU A 87 4.91 3.12 1.87
N LEU A 88 5.39 3.68 2.98
CA LEU A 88 6.80 3.78 3.31
C LEU A 88 7.11 2.87 4.50
N ILE A 89 8.22 2.13 4.42
CA ILE A 89 8.82 1.44 5.58
C ILE A 89 10.24 2.00 5.72
N ASN A 90 10.55 2.57 6.89
CA ASN A 90 11.80 3.28 7.17
C ASN A 90 12.13 4.34 6.11
N ASP A 91 11.12 5.15 5.76
CA ASP A 91 11.17 6.20 4.73
C ASP A 91 11.52 5.72 3.30
N TYR A 92 11.53 4.41 3.07
CA TYR A 92 11.69 3.82 1.75
C TYR A 92 10.32 3.42 1.17
N PRO A 93 10.01 3.74 -0.10
CA PRO A 93 8.73 3.39 -0.70
C PRO A 93 8.66 1.93 -1.12
N HIS A 94 7.67 1.24 -0.57
CA HIS A 94 7.41 -0.19 -0.77
C HIS A 94 6.19 -0.45 -1.67
N ALA A 95 5.16 0.39 -1.57
CA ALA A 95 3.98 0.32 -2.42
C ALA A 95 3.42 1.71 -2.74
N ILE A 96 2.83 1.84 -3.93
CA ILE A 96 2.07 3.01 -4.37
C ILE A 96 0.76 2.50 -4.97
N VAL A 97 -0.33 3.23 -4.71
CA VAL A 97 -1.61 3.01 -5.38
C VAL A 97 -2.07 4.33 -5.98
N ASP A 98 -2.34 4.32 -7.28
CA ASP A 98 -3.08 5.37 -7.97
C ASP A 98 -4.53 4.91 -8.16
N PHE A 99 -5.43 5.41 -7.33
CA PHE A 99 -6.85 5.03 -7.33
C PHE A 99 -7.58 5.55 -8.56
N GLN A 100 -7.12 6.66 -9.15
CA GLN A 100 -7.73 7.21 -10.37
C GLN A 100 -7.36 6.37 -11.59
N ALA A 101 -6.09 5.95 -11.67
CA ALA A 101 -5.60 5.07 -12.72
C ALA A 101 -5.93 3.58 -12.47
N LYS A 102 -6.43 3.23 -11.27
CA LYS A 102 -6.65 1.85 -10.82
C LYS A 102 -5.40 0.99 -10.93
N GLN A 103 -4.29 1.52 -10.45
CA GLN A 103 -2.97 0.91 -10.64
C GLN A 103 -2.19 0.89 -9.32
N GLY A 104 -1.80 -0.30 -8.90
CA GLY A 104 -0.90 -0.55 -7.78
C GLY A 104 0.51 -0.88 -8.26
N TYR A 105 1.50 -0.50 -7.47
CA TYR A 105 2.92 -0.79 -7.68
C TYR A 105 3.50 -1.29 -6.37
N CYS A 106 4.23 -2.39 -6.38
CA CYS A 106 4.96 -2.88 -5.21
C CYS A 106 6.31 -3.45 -5.62
N ARG A 107 7.25 -3.46 -4.67
CA ARG A 107 8.62 -3.94 -4.92
C ARG A 107 8.70 -5.40 -5.33
N THR A 108 7.68 -6.21 -5.02
CA THR A 108 7.66 -7.64 -5.33
C THR A 108 6.98 -7.94 -6.68
N GLY A 109 6.27 -6.98 -7.27
CA GLY A 109 5.48 -7.21 -8.49
C GLY A 109 4.30 -8.18 -8.30
N PHE A 110 4.02 -8.60 -7.07
CA PHE A 110 3.06 -9.67 -6.75
C PHE A 110 1.86 -9.11 -5.96
N PRO A 111 0.65 -9.68 -6.12
CA PRO A 111 0.24 -10.81 -6.97
C PRO A 111 0.17 -10.47 -8.46
N PRO A 112 -0.03 -11.43 -9.37
CA PRO A 112 -0.55 -11.12 -10.70
C PRO A 112 -1.89 -10.37 -10.59
N PRO A 113 -2.22 -9.48 -11.55
CA PRO A 113 -3.47 -8.73 -11.52
C PRO A 113 -4.70 -9.62 -11.46
N ALA A 114 -5.69 -9.19 -10.70
CA ALA A 114 -7.00 -9.86 -10.66
C ALA A 114 -7.86 -9.47 -11.87
N ASP A 115 -8.87 -10.29 -12.20
CA ASP A 115 -9.83 -10.01 -13.28
C ASP A 115 -10.95 -9.06 -12.81
N ASN A 116 -10.56 -7.90 -12.26
CA ASN A 116 -11.47 -6.86 -11.77
C ASN A 116 -11.17 -5.47 -12.38
N GLY A 117 -10.25 -5.42 -13.35
CA GLY A 117 -9.85 -4.21 -14.05
C GLY A 117 -8.86 -3.31 -13.30
N TRP A 118 -8.35 -3.75 -12.15
CA TRP A 118 -7.24 -3.10 -11.45
C TRP A 118 -5.90 -3.67 -11.90
N SER A 119 -4.90 -2.80 -11.95
CA SER A 119 -3.50 -3.12 -12.17
C SER A 119 -3.27 -4.00 -13.39
N VAL A 120 -4.01 -3.77 -14.47
CA VAL A 120 -3.95 -4.56 -15.71
C VAL A 120 -2.52 -4.63 -16.29
N ALA A 121 -1.68 -3.64 -16.00
CA ALA A 121 -0.29 -3.60 -16.42
C ALA A 121 0.66 -4.44 -15.53
N GLY A 122 0.17 -5.07 -14.46
CA GLY A 122 0.99 -5.73 -13.43
C GLY A 122 1.23 -4.83 -12.22
N HIS A 123 1.84 -5.37 -11.16
CA HIS A 123 2.23 -4.61 -9.95
C HIS A 123 3.73 -4.26 -9.91
N GLU A 124 4.45 -4.48 -11.00
CA GLU A 124 5.90 -4.25 -11.07
C GLU A 124 6.24 -2.82 -10.67
N TRP A 125 7.25 -2.67 -9.83
CA TRP A 125 7.71 -1.35 -9.40
C TRP A 125 8.29 -0.55 -10.57
N ASP A 126 7.85 0.70 -10.70
CA ASP A 126 8.44 1.69 -11.60
C ASP A 126 8.82 2.94 -10.79
N ASP A 127 10.08 3.38 -10.85
CA ASP A 127 10.52 4.61 -10.19
C ASP A 127 9.81 5.85 -10.76
N ALA A 128 9.27 5.78 -11.98
CA ALA A 128 8.39 6.82 -12.51
C ALA A 128 7.10 6.98 -11.69
N ALA A 129 6.66 5.96 -10.96
CA ALA A 129 5.51 6.06 -10.05
C ALA A 129 5.77 7.05 -8.90
N LEU A 130 7.03 7.30 -8.53
CA LEU A 130 7.35 8.35 -7.55
C LEU A 130 7.09 9.76 -8.09
N GLN A 131 7.14 9.95 -9.42
CA GLN A 131 6.82 11.23 -10.05
C GLN A 131 5.34 11.60 -9.91
N LEU A 132 4.47 10.65 -9.56
CA LEU A 132 3.08 10.92 -9.21
C LEU A 132 2.95 11.84 -7.99
N PHE A 133 4.00 11.90 -7.16
CA PHE A 133 4.08 12.74 -5.96
C PHE A 133 5.07 13.92 -6.12
N ALA A 134 5.67 14.12 -7.30
CA ALA A 134 6.62 15.21 -7.57
C ALA A 134 5.95 16.55 -7.86
#